data_AF-A0A8H4L0Q5-F1
#
_entry.id   AF-A0A8H4L0Q5-F1
#
_cell.length_a   1.000
_cell.length_b   1.000
_cell.length_c   1.000
_cell.angle_alpha   90.00
_cell.angle_beta   90.00
_cell.angle_gamma   90.00
#
_symmetry.space_group_name_H-M   'P 1'
#
loop_
_entity.id
_entity.type
_entity.pdbx_description
1 polymer ?
#
loop_
_entity_poly.entity_id
_entity_poly.type
_entity_poly.pdbx_seq_one_letter_code
_entity_poly.pdbx_strand_id
1 'polypeptide(L)'
;MSSRVSKKPPKSSSESAKQRKLRLLETILCHSIEMAPCSACAKKGLTSCQASPHDSSRCSECVRLNLVRCDVEVSPAQLRNIATQHQKLEEELERAEERVLSLRKQKKLWFEKMIRAVSRGIDSVEELERVEREEAEREADRQRQAAVSQTPAGRSSTEDLVLEGFDERWAECFGDASLEPALMEDFSAAALSYCGVSGGSSSEVAGRS
;
A
#
# COMPACT_ATOMS: atom_id res chain seq x y z
N MET A 1 -10.40 -76.57 19.53
CA MET A 1 -11.10 -75.80 18.47
C MET A 1 -10.26 -74.56 18.16
N SER A 2 -9.35 -74.64 17.19
CA SER A 2 -8.43 -73.54 16.85
C SER A 2 -8.76 -73.05 15.44
N SER A 3 -9.49 -71.94 15.38
CA SER A 3 -10.02 -71.36 14.15
C SER A 3 -8.91 -70.61 13.41
N ARG A 4 -8.30 -71.25 12.41
CA ARG A 4 -7.30 -70.62 11.54
C ARG A 4 -8.03 -69.76 10.50
N VAL A 5 -8.11 -68.45 10.75
CA VAL A 5 -8.65 -67.47 9.79
C VAL A 5 -7.63 -67.28 8.66
N SER A 6 -7.96 -67.77 7.47
CA SER A 6 -7.15 -67.54 6.26
C SER A 6 -7.24 -66.06 5.84
N LYS A 7 -6.16 -65.31 6.02
CA LYS A 7 -5.99 -63.99 5.39
C LYS A 7 -5.94 -64.17 3.87
N LYS A 8 -6.89 -63.57 3.15
CA LYS A 8 -6.86 -63.50 1.68
C LYS A 8 -5.63 -62.69 1.25
N PRO A 9 -4.86 -63.11 0.23
CA PRO A 9 -3.76 -62.31 -0.29
C PRO A 9 -4.31 -61.03 -0.93
N PRO A 10 -3.62 -59.88 -0.80
CA PRO A 10 -4.04 -58.65 -1.45
C PRO A 10 -4.03 -58.84 -2.97
N LYS A 11 -5.14 -58.49 -3.63
CA LYS A 11 -5.24 -58.43 -5.10
C LYS A 11 -4.33 -57.31 -5.58
N SER A 12 -3.10 -57.62 -5.94
CA SER A 12 -2.21 -56.65 -6.58
C SER A 12 -2.54 -56.63 -8.08
N SER A 13 -3.05 -55.49 -8.57
CA SER A 13 -2.88 -55.16 -9.97
C SER A 13 -1.38 -55.02 -10.17
N SER A 14 -0.76 -55.98 -10.87
CA SER A 14 0.67 -55.94 -11.21
C SER A 14 0.90 -54.91 -12.31
N GLU A 15 0.54 -53.65 -12.04
CA GLU A 15 0.90 -52.54 -12.89
C GLU A 15 2.42 -52.44 -12.88
N SER A 16 3.01 -52.56 -14.06
CA SER A 16 4.46 -52.51 -14.19
C SER A 16 4.99 -51.17 -13.66
N ALA A 17 6.17 -51.18 -13.05
CA ALA A 17 6.80 -49.96 -12.55
C ALA A 17 6.92 -48.87 -13.65
N LYS A 18 7.06 -49.29 -14.92
CA LYS A 18 7.07 -48.42 -16.09
C LYS A 18 5.74 -47.69 -16.26
N GLN A 19 4.61 -48.38 -16.12
CA GLN A 19 3.28 -47.82 -16.33
C GLN A 19 2.89 -46.85 -15.22
N ARG A 20 3.25 -47.16 -13.96
CA ARG A 20 3.12 -46.21 -12.84
C ARG A 20 3.90 -44.92 -13.06
N LYS A 21 5.14 -45.03 -13.58
CA LYS A 21 5.97 -43.87 -13.90
C LYS A 21 5.36 -42.99 -14.99
N LEU A 22 4.83 -43.60 -16.05
CA LEU A 22 4.19 -42.87 -17.15
C LEU A 22 2.94 -42.13 -16.65
N ARG A 23 2.10 -42.78 -15.85
CA ARG A 23 0.93 -42.14 -15.24
C ARG A 23 1.32 -40.96 -14.37
N LEU A 24 2.32 -41.11 -13.50
CA LEU A 24 2.80 -40.00 -12.67
C LEU A 24 3.31 -38.83 -13.53
N LEU A 25 4.06 -39.10 -14.60
CA LEU A 25 4.54 -38.06 -15.51
C LEU A 25 3.38 -37.33 -16.19
N GLU A 26 2.37 -38.07 -16.65
CA GLU A 26 1.17 -37.49 -17.26
C GLU A 26 0.43 -36.58 -16.28
N THR A 27 0.24 -37.03 -15.03
CA THR A 27 -0.40 -36.21 -13.99
C THR A 27 0.42 -34.95 -13.67
N ILE A 28 1.74 -35.07 -13.51
CA ILE A 28 2.62 -33.92 -13.26
C ILE A 28 2.51 -32.89 -14.38
N LEU A 29 2.53 -33.34 -15.65
CA LEU A 29 2.46 -32.43 -16.80
C LEU A 29 1.09 -31.76 -16.91
N CYS A 30 0.01 -32.48 -16.56
CA CYS A 30 -1.36 -31.95 -16.56
C CYS A 30 -1.56 -30.79 -15.56
N HIS A 31 -0.91 -30.83 -14.39
CA HIS A 31 -1.01 -29.78 -13.36
C HIS A 31 0.34 -29.08 -13.12
N SER A 32 1.16 -28.97 -14.16
CA SER A 32 2.50 -28.41 -14.00
C SER A 32 2.49 -26.88 -13.92
N ILE A 33 3.39 -26.36 -13.09
CA ILE A 33 3.79 -24.97 -13.07
C ILE A 33 5.26 -24.92 -13.51
N GLU A 34 5.58 -23.97 -14.39
CA GLU A 34 6.97 -23.67 -14.74
C GLU A 34 7.62 -22.86 -13.64
N MET A 35 8.81 -23.28 -13.24
CA MET A 35 9.56 -22.67 -12.16
C MET A 35 11.06 -22.72 -12.41
N ALA A 36 11.81 -22.00 -11.58
CA ALA A 36 13.27 -22.04 -11.61
C ALA A 36 13.79 -23.49 -11.54
N PRO A 37 14.93 -23.77 -12.20
CA PRO A 37 15.42 -25.13 -12.30
C PRO A 37 15.90 -25.61 -10.94
N CYS A 38 15.56 -26.84 -10.58
CA CYS A 38 16.13 -27.48 -9.40
C CYS A 38 17.63 -27.73 -9.58
N SER A 39 18.38 -27.98 -8.50
CA SER A 39 19.84 -28.15 -8.58
C SER A 39 20.27 -29.22 -9.59
N ALA A 40 19.51 -30.31 -9.71
CA ALA A 40 19.81 -31.37 -10.68
C ALA A 40 19.57 -30.92 -12.13
N CYS A 41 18.52 -30.16 -12.38
CA CYS A 41 18.19 -29.65 -13.71
C CYS A 41 19.11 -28.48 -14.10
N ALA A 42 19.45 -27.60 -13.15
CA ALA A 42 20.41 -26.52 -13.33
C ALA A 42 21.80 -27.06 -13.71
N LYS A 43 22.26 -28.13 -13.05
CA LYS A 43 23.52 -28.83 -13.41
C LYS A 43 23.51 -29.43 -14.82
N LYS A 44 22.32 -29.68 -15.38
CA LYS A 44 22.15 -30.18 -16.76
C LYS A 44 21.99 -29.05 -17.78
N GLY A 45 22.03 -27.79 -17.35
CA GLY A 45 21.84 -26.63 -18.22
C GLY A 45 20.38 -26.34 -18.57
N LEU A 46 19.42 -26.89 -17.82
CA LEU A 46 18.01 -26.54 -17.98
C LEU A 46 17.74 -25.19 -17.31
N THR A 47 16.99 -24.33 -18.00
CA THR A 47 16.62 -22.99 -17.54
C THR A 47 15.36 -22.97 -16.68
N SER A 48 14.56 -24.04 -16.73
CA SER A 48 13.32 -24.17 -15.95
C SER A 48 13.00 -25.64 -15.65
N CYS A 49 12.13 -25.84 -14.67
CA CYS A 49 11.53 -27.12 -14.33
C CYS A 49 10.01 -27.03 -14.40
N GLN A 50 9.36 -28.12 -14.78
CA GLN A 50 7.92 -28.30 -14.62
C GLN A 50 7.67 -29.20 -13.42
N ALA A 51 6.96 -28.70 -12.42
CA ALA A 51 6.57 -29.49 -11.27
C ALA A 51 5.10 -29.26 -10.94
N SER A 52 4.44 -30.29 -10.44
CA SER A 52 3.07 -30.17 -9.92
C SER A 52 3.15 -29.90 -8.42
N PRO A 53 2.44 -28.87 -7.91
CA PRO A 53 2.40 -28.57 -6.47
C PRO A 53 1.77 -29.68 -5.62
N HIS A 54 0.95 -30.54 -6.23
CA HIS A 54 0.10 -31.50 -5.52
C HIS A 54 0.46 -32.96 -5.81
N ASP A 55 0.97 -33.25 -7.00
CA ASP A 55 1.11 -34.64 -7.47
C ASP A 55 2.48 -35.23 -7.18
N SER A 56 3.53 -34.41 -7.04
CA SER A 56 4.88 -34.90 -6.77
C SER A 56 5.80 -33.85 -6.17
N SER A 57 6.62 -34.27 -5.21
CA SER A 57 7.76 -33.48 -4.70
C SER A 57 8.93 -33.36 -5.69
N ARG A 58 8.78 -33.90 -6.91
CA ARG A 58 9.83 -33.93 -7.93
C ARG A 58 9.32 -33.31 -9.23
N CYS A 59 10.16 -32.54 -9.91
CA CYS A 59 9.86 -32.08 -11.26
C CYS A 59 9.76 -33.24 -12.25
N SER A 60 9.06 -32.99 -13.36
CA SER A 60 8.87 -33.93 -14.46
C SER A 60 10.19 -34.52 -14.95
N GLU A 61 11.25 -33.71 -15.04
CA GLU A 61 12.54 -34.16 -15.52
C GLU A 61 13.27 -35.07 -14.52
N CYS A 62 13.23 -34.73 -13.23
CA CYS A 62 13.75 -35.62 -12.18
C CYS A 62 12.98 -36.94 -12.12
N VAL A 63 11.66 -36.93 -12.38
CA VAL A 63 10.87 -38.17 -12.51
C VAL A 63 11.28 -38.96 -13.75
N ARG A 64 11.46 -38.32 -14.92
CA ARG A 64 11.96 -38.97 -16.15
C ARG A 64 13.31 -39.64 -15.93
N LEU A 65 14.19 -39.02 -15.16
CA LEU A 65 15.52 -39.52 -14.85
C LEU A 65 15.57 -40.51 -13.67
N ASN A 66 14.42 -40.82 -13.05
CA ASN A 66 14.33 -41.64 -11.84
C ASN A 66 15.22 -41.13 -10.68
N LEU A 67 15.39 -39.81 -10.56
CA LEU A 67 16.11 -39.22 -9.44
C LEU A 67 15.24 -39.29 -8.18
N VAL A 68 15.87 -39.69 -7.07
CA VAL A 68 15.19 -39.84 -5.77
C VAL A 68 14.96 -38.47 -5.12
N ARG A 69 15.89 -37.54 -5.30
CA ARG A 69 15.87 -36.20 -4.68
C ARG A 69 15.66 -35.14 -5.75
N CYS A 70 14.80 -34.18 -5.43
CA CYS A 70 14.53 -33.00 -6.23
C CYS A 70 14.26 -31.85 -5.26
N ASP A 71 15.08 -30.81 -5.30
CA ASP A 71 15.00 -29.61 -4.44
C ASP A 71 14.15 -28.52 -5.09
N VAL A 72 13.07 -28.94 -5.74
CA VAL A 72 12.08 -28.00 -6.30
C VAL A 72 11.27 -27.34 -5.19
N GLU A 73 11.07 -28.06 -4.09
CA GLU A 73 10.31 -27.56 -2.95
C GLU A 73 11.14 -26.56 -2.14
N VAL A 74 10.46 -25.48 -1.72
CA VAL A 74 11.04 -24.49 -0.81
C VAL A 74 11.26 -25.15 0.56
N SER A 75 12.47 -25.05 1.09
CA SER A 75 12.78 -25.63 2.39
C SER A 75 11.99 -24.95 3.52
N PRO A 76 11.70 -25.65 4.63
CA PRO A 76 11.01 -25.04 5.78
C PRO A 76 11.75 -23.82 6.35
N ALA A 77 13.08 -23.79 6.23
CA ALA A 77 13.88 -22.64 6.64
C ALA A 77 13.65 -21.41 5.75
N GLN A 78 13.56 -21.62 4.44
CA GLN A 78 13.24 -20.56 3.49
C GLN A 78 11.80 -20.05 3.69
N LEU A 79 10.83 -20.93 3.94
CA LEU A 79 9.45 -20.51 4.26
C LEU A 79 9.38 -19.64 5.52
N ARG A 80 10.11 -20.00 6.58
CA ARG A 80 10.20 -19.16 7.78
C ARG A 80 10.84 -17.81 7.47
N ASN A 81 11.91 -17.79 6.68
CA ASN A 81 12.55 -16.54 6.29
C ASN A 81 11.58 -15.62 5.51
N ILE A 82 10.86 -16.18 4.52
CA ILE A 82 9.83 -15.45 3.75
C ILE A 82 8.76 -14.88 4.70
N ALA A 83 8.25 -15.69 5.63
CA ALA A 83 7.26 -15.22 6.61
C ALA A 83 7.81 -14.07 7.48
N THR A 84 9.06 -14.16 7.95
CA THR A 84 9.65 -13.07 8.74
C THR A 84 9.90 -11.81 7.92
N GLN A 85 10.24 -11.94 6.64
CA GLN A 85 10.39 -10.79 5.75
C GLN A 85 9.04 -10.14 5.45
N HIS A 86 8.00 -10.95 5.23
CA HIS A 86 6.64 -10.46 5.04
C HIS A 86 6.19 -9.62 6.23
N GLN A 87 6.32 -10.15 7.45
CA GLN A 87 5.93 -9.44 8.67
C GLN A 87 6.67 -8.11 8.83
N LYS A 88 7.98 -8.08 8.56
CA LYS A 88 8.76 -6.83 8.60
C LYS A 88 8.26 -5.79 7.61
N LEU A 89 7.91 -6.22 6.39
CA LEU A 89 7.38 -5.32 5.36
C LEU A 89 5.99 -4.81 5.74
N GLU A 90 5.14 -5.64 6.36
CA GLU A 90 3.85 -5.20 6.90
C GLU A 90 4.01 -4.12 7.98
N GLU A 91 4.94 -4.32 8.93
CA GLU A 91 5.24 -3.32 9.97
C GLU A 91 5.84 -2.03 9.40
N GLU A 92 6.60 -2.11 8.30
CA GLU A 92 7.11 -0.93 7.58
C GLU A 92 6.01 -0.19 6.85
N LEU A 93 5.09 -0.92 6.22
CA LEU A 93 3.93 -0.37 5.52
C LEU A 93 3.01 0.37 6.50
N GLU A 94 2.65 -0.24 7.62
CA GLU A 94 1.80 0.37 8.65
C GLU A 94 2.40 1.70 9.15
N ARG A 95 3.71 1.71 9.48
CA ARG A 95 4.42 2.94 9.89
C ARG A 95 4.47 4.00 8.80
N ALA A 96 4.49 3.61 7.53
CA ALA A 96 4.44 4.55 6.42
C ALA A 96 3.03 5.14 6.26
N GLU A 97 2.00 4.31 6.39
CA GLU A 97 0.59 4.74 6.33
C GLU A 97 0.25 5.71 7.47
N GLU A 98 0.67 5.43 8.70
CA GLU A 98 0.50 6.37 9.82
C GLU A 98 1.15 7.73 9.54
N ARG A 99 2.35 7.73 8.96
CA ARG A 99 3.04 8.97 8.57
C ARG A 99 2.27 9.72 7.50
N VAL A 100 1.77 9.03 6.48
CA VAL A 100 0.93 9.63 5.43
C VAL A 100 -0.34 10.24 6.03
N LEU A 101 -1.02 9.54 6.94
CA LEU A 101 -2.20 10.05 7.62
C LEU A 101 -1.88 11.30 8.46
N SER A 102 -0.75 11.32 9.16
CA SER A 102 -0.33 12.48 9.94
C SER A 102 -0.05 13.70 9.05
N LEU A 103 0.61 13.48 7.91
CA LEU A 103 0.90 14.53 6.93
C LEU A 103 -0.36 15.04 6.24
N ARG A 104 -1.33 14.17 5.96
CA ARG A 104 -2.66 14.57 5.44
C ARG A 104 -3.40 15.46 6.43
N LYS A 105 -3.37 15.13 7.73
CA LYS A 105 -3.94 15.97 8.79
C LYS A 105 -3.26 17.33 8.86
N GLN A 106 -1.92 17.36 8.81
CA GLN A 106 -1.16 18.61 8.78
C GLN A 106 -1.49 19.45 7.53
N LYS A 107 -1.56 18.83 6.35
CA LYS A 107 -1.96 19.50 5.10
C LYS A 107 -3.34 20.14 5.24
N LYS A 108 -4.33 19.42 5.78
CA LYS A 108 -5.68 19.95 6.00
C LYS A 108 -5.66 21.15 6.96
N LEU A 109 -4.97 21.01 8.10
CA LEU A 109 -4.85 22.09 9.09
C LEU A 109 -4.20 23.36 8.49
N TRP A 110 -3.09 23.19 7.78
CA TRP A 110 -2.39 24.31 7.14
C TRP A 110 -3.24 24.97 6.05
N PHE A 111 -3.99 24.18 5.30
CA PHE A 111 -4.92 24.68 4.29
C PHE A 111 -6.07 25.49 4.92
N GLU A 112 -6.65 25.01 6.02
CA GLU A 112 -7.66 25.76 6.78
C GLU A 112 -7.11 27.08 7.33
N LYS A 113 -5.89 27.06 7.91
CA LYS A 113 -5.19 28.27 8.35
C LYS A 113 -4.99 29.26 7.19
N MET A 114 -4.55 28.76 6.03
CA MET A 114 -4.36 29.58 4.83
C MET A 114 -5.69 30.22 4.38
N ILE A 115 -6.78 29.46 4.31
CA ILE A 115 -8.10 30.00 3.95
C ILE A 115 -8.53 31.10 4.92
N ARG A 116 -8.34 30.91 6.23
CA ARG A 116 -8.68 31.93 7.23
C ARG A 116 -7.83 33.19 7.11
N ALA A 117 -6.52 33.04 6.92
CA ALA A 117 -5.60 34.16 6.68
C ALA A 117 -6.06 34.99 5.48
N VAL A 118 -6.30 34.33 4.34
CA VAL A 118 -6.78 34.97 3.11
C VAL A 118 -8.13 35.65 3.33
N SER A 119 -9.08 35.00 4.00
CA SER A 119 -10.42 35.56 4.26
C SER A 119 -10.38 36.80 5.15
N ARG A 120 -9.36 36.90 6.03
CA ARG A 120 -9.15 38.03 6.93
C ARG A 120 -8.19 39.09 6.37
N GLY A 121 -7.61 38.85 5.18
CA GLY A 121 -6.58 39.72 4.61
C GLY A 121 -5.28 39.76 5.42
N ILE A 122 -5.02 38.73 6.23
CA ILE A 122 -3.80 38.59 7.02
C ILE A 122 -2.77 37.87 6.17
N ASP A 123 -1.59 38.45 6.01
CA ASP A 123 -0.50 37.90 5.19
C ASP A 123 0.59 37.18 6.03
N SER A 124 0.50 37.20 7.36
CA SER A 124 1.43 36.51 8.27
C SER A 124 0.77 35.45 9.16
N VAL A 125 1.46 34.31 9.31
CA VAL A 125 0.98 33.17 10.12
C VAL A 125 0.98 33.52 11.61
N GLU A 126 1.97 34.29 12.05
CA GLU A 126 2.13 34.74 13.44
C GLU A 126 0.98 35.65 13.87
N GLU A 127 0.50 36.52 12.97
CA GLU A 127 -0.65 37.37 13.23
C GLU A 127 -1.95 36.56 13.30
N LEU A 128 -2.11 35.56 12.43
CA LEU A 128 -3.26 34.65 12.48
C LEU A 128 -3.31 33.87 13.82
N GLU A 129 -2.17 33.33 14.28
CA GLU A 129 -2.12 32.58 15.55
C GLU A 129 -2.37 33.47 16.78
N ARG A 130 -1.92 34.74 16.73
CA ARG A 130 -2.22 35.73 17.77
C ARG A 130 -3.71 36.01 17.84
N VAL A 131 -4.36 36.23 16.69
CA VAL A 131 -5.79 36.49 16.58
C VAL A 131 -6.61 35.28 17.02
N GLU A 132 -6.25 34.06 16.60
CA GLU A 132 -6.95 32.83 17.01
C GLU A 132 -6.90 32.62 18.53
N ARG A 133 -5.76 32.93 19.17
CA ARG A 133 -5.64 32.83 20.63
C ARG A 133 -6.55 33.85 21.34
N GLU A 134 -6.58 35.07 20.84
CA GLU A 134 -7.40 36.15 21.41
C GLU A 134 -8.91 35.87 21.20
N GLU A 135 -9.30 35.33 20.05
CA GLU A 135 -10.68 34.89 19.78
C GLU A 135 -11.06 33.70 20.66
N ALA A 136 -10.17 32.71 20.85
CA ALA A 136 -10.43 31.55 21.69
C ALA A 136 -10.60 31.94 23.17
N GLU A 137 -9.82 32.91 23.67
CA GLU A 137 -9.96 33.43 25.04
C GLU A 137 -11.28 34.20 25.21
N ARG A 138 -11.61 35.07 24.24
CA ARG A 138 -12.89 35.79 24.22
C ARG A 138 -14.09 34.84 24.13
N GLU A 139 -13.97 33.78 23.36
CA GLU A 139 -15.03 32.77 23.21
C GLU A 139 -15.13 31.89 24.47
N ALA A 140 -14.01 31.49 25.08
CA ALA A 140 -14.01 30.79 26.35
C ALA A 140 -14.62 31.64 27.48
N ASP A 141 -14.36 32.95 27.50
CA ASP A 141 -14.97 33.88 28.44
C ASP A 141 -16.47 34.06 28.17
N ARG A 142 -16.88 34.16 26.91
CA ARG A 142 -18.30 34.15 26.52
C ARG A 142 -18.99 32.87 26.94
N GLN A 143 -18.36 31.71 26.75
CA GLN A 143 -18.90 30.41 27.17
C GLN A 143 -18.96 30.28 28.69
N ARG A 144 -17.97 30.80 29.42
CA ARG A 144 -17.99 30.89 30.89
C ARG A 144 -19.11 31.80 31.38
N GLN A 145 -19.30 32.96 30.75
CA GLN A 145 -20.37 33.91 31.07
C GLN A 145 -21.77 33.36 30.70
N ALA A 146 -21.87 32.63 29.58
CA ALA A 146 -23.09 31.94 29.15
C ALA A 146 -23.43 30.75 30.07
N ALA A 147 -22.42 29.99 30.52
CA ALA A 147 -22.59 28.90 31.49
C ALA A 147 -23.00 29.41 32.88
N VAL A 148 -22.59 30.63 33.27
CA VAL A 148 -23.05 31.31 34.48
C VAL A 148 -24.49 31.82 34.35
N SER A 149 -25.02 31.96 33.12
CA SER A 149 -26.27 32.66 32.85
C SER A 149 -27.43 31.81 32.29
N GLN A 150 -27.34 30.47 32.19
CA GLN A 150 -28.47 29.69 31.64
C GLN A 150 -28.94 28.48 32.48
N THR A 151 -30.15 28.65 33.05
CA THR A 151 -31.29 27.72 33.01
C THR A 151 -31.67 27.43 31.55
N PRO A 152 -32.12 26.21 31.15
CA PRO A 152 -32.02 25.78 29.75
C PRO A 152 -33.21 26.23 28.88
N ALA A 153 -32.91 26.78 27.70
CA ALA A 153 -33.86 26.84 26.60
C ALA A 153 -33.15 26.80 25.23
N GLY A 154 -33.28 25.66 24.54
CA GLY A 154 -33.55 25.57 23.10
C GLY A 154 -32.57 26.14 22.07
N ARG A 155 -31.70 25.25 21.54
CA ARG A 155 -31.34 24.99 20.12
C ARG A 155 -31.13 26.17 19.14
N SER A 156 -30.01 26.13 18.39
CA SER A 156 -29.96 25.46 17.07
C SER A 156 -28.53 25.50 16.47
N SER A 157 -28.02 24.30 16.15
CA SER A 157 -26.74 24.09 15.46
C SER A 157 -26.93 24.37 13.97
N THR A 158 -26.22 25.37 13.44
CA THR A 158 -26.11 25.67 12.01
C THR A 158 -24.72 25.27 11.46
N GLU A 159 -23.91 24.63 12.30
CA GLU A 159 -22.49 24.38 12.03
C GLU A 159 -22.24 23.02 11.35
N ASP A 160 -23.23 22.12 11.40
CA ASP A 160 -23.11 20.76 10.84
C ASP A 160 -23.20 20.70 9.30
N LEU A 161 -23.72 21.74 8.62
CA LEU A 161 -23.96 21.70 7.17
C LEU A 161 -22.74 22.08 6.31
N VAL A 162 -21.69 22.67 6.90
CA VAL A 162 -20.49 23.11 6.15
C VAL A 162 -19.43 22.01 6.06
N LEU A 163 -19.47 21.02 6.95
CA LEU A 163 -18.50 19.93 7.03
C LEU A 163 -18.78 18.78 6.06
N GLU A 164 -20.05 18.50 5.73
CA GLU A 164 -20.40 17.38 4.84
C GLU A 164 -19.95 17.62 3.38
N GLY A 165 -20.08 18.85 2.86
CA GLY A 165 -19.67 19.17 1.48
C GLY A 165 -18.16 19.31 1.25
N PHE A 166 -17.36 19.38 2.32
CA PHE A 166 -15.91 19.49 2.21
C PHE A 166 -15.22 18.13 2.02
N ASP A 167 -15.73 17.06 2.66
CA ASP A 167 -15.15 15.73 2.53
C ASP A 167 -15.37 15.14 1.12
N GLU A 168 -16.52 15.38 0.49
CA GLU A 168 -16.80 14.94 -0.89
C GLU A 168 -15.91 15.65 -1.93
N ARG A 169 -15.78 16.98 -1.84
CA ARG A 169 -14.96 17.75 -2.79
C ARG A 169 -13.46 17.49 -2.63
N TRP A 170 -13.02 17.11 -1.44
CA TRP A 170 -11.64 16.70 -1.17
C TRP A 170 -11.34 15.31 -1.74
N ALA A 171 -12.26 14.35 -1.58
CA ALA A 171 -12.16 13.04 -2.22
C ALA A 171 -12.20 13.14 -3.75
N GLU A 172 -12.93 14.10 -4.32
CA GLU A 172 -12.97 14.35 -5.76
C GLU A 172 -11.67 14.98 -6.30
N CYS A 173 -10.99 15.85 -5.53
CA CYS A 173 -9.73 16.47 -5.94
C CYS A 173 -8.48 15.61 -5.68
N PHE A 174 -8.52 14.70 -4.69
CA PHE A 174 -7.33 13.99 -4.21
C PHE A 174 -7.56 12.49 -3.92
N GLY A 175 -8.77 11.98 -4.16
CA GLY A 175 -9.06 10.56 -4.14
C GLY A 175 -8.51 9.93 -5.43
N ASP A 176 -7.44 9.18 -5.27
CA ASP A 176 -6.82 8.35 -6.31
C ASP A 176 -5.98 9.07 -7.38
N ALA A 177 -5.34 10.18 -7.01
CA ALA A 177 -4.26 10.75 -7.83
C ALA A 177 -3.07 9.77 -7.86
N SER A 178 -3.07 8.88 -8.86
CA SER A 178 -1.86 8.19 -9.32
C SER A 178 -0.80 9.25 -9.56
N LEU A 179 0.29 9.20 -8.80
CA LEU A 179 1.40 10.16 -8.82
C LEU A 179 2.19 10.01 -10.14
N GLU A 180 1.60 10.42 -11.25
CA GLU A 180 2.35 10.57 -12.50
C GLU A 180 3.22 11.83 -12.39
N PRO A 181 4.55 11.72 -12.54
CA PRO A 181 5.52 12.81 -12.31
C PRO A 181 5.24 14.09 -13.11
N ALA A 182 4.53 13.99 -14.23
CA ALA A 182 4.25 15.12 -15.12
C ALA A 182 3.35 16.20 -14.49
N LEU A 183 2.47 15.85 -13.55
CA LEU A 183 1.51 16.81 -12.95
C LEU A 183 2.14 17.75 -11.91
N MET A 184 3.37 17.48 -11.46
CA MET A 184 4.08 18.37 -10.54
C MET A 184 4.68 19.61 -11.23
N GLU A 185 4.94 19.55 -12.53
CA GLU A 185 5.49 20.69 -13.29
C GLU A 185 4.43 21.78 -13.49
N ASP A 186 3.17 21.40 -13.71
CA ASP A 186 2.05 22.34 -13.91
C ASP A 186 1.67 23.12 -12.65
N PHE A 187 1.80 22.49 -11.47
CA PHE A 187 1.54 23.16 -10.19
C PHE A 187 2.62 24.22 -9.88
N SER A 188 3.86 24.00 -10.32
CA SER A 188 4.95 24.98 -10.20
C SER A 188 4.76 26.18 -11.13
N ALA A 189 4.25 25.95 -12.34
CA ALA A 189 3.96 27.01 -13.31
C ALA A 189 2.78 27.90 -12.87
N ALA A 190 1.75 27.32 -12.26
CA ALA A 190 0.61 28.07 -11.72
C ALA A 190 1.01 28.93 -10.50
N ALA A 191 1.91 28.45 -9.64
CA ALA A 191 2.41 29.20 -8.48
C ALA A 191 3.22 30.45 -8.91
N LEU A 192 4.00 30.35 -9.99
CA LEU A 192 4.77 31.48 -10.55
C LEU A 192 3.88 32.52 -11.25
N SER A 193 2.67 32.16 -11.67
CA SER A 193 1.71 33.11 -12.25
C SER A 193 0.93 33.91 -11.19
N TYR A 194 0.78 33.39 -9.97
CA TYR A 194 0.06 34.09 -8.89
C TYR A 194 0.97 35.06 -8.11
N CYS A 195 2.27 34.81 -8.10
CA CYS A 195 3.28 35.79 -7.69
C CYS A 195 3.58 36.73 -8.86
N GLY A 196 2.72 37.74 -9.07
CA GLY A 196 2.95 38.81 -10.04
C GLY A 196 4.26 39.56 -9.78
N VAL A 197 5.38 39.02 -10.24
CA VAL A 197 6.63 39.76 -10.44
C VAL A 197 6.46 40.45 -11.78
N SER A 198 5.89 41.65 -11.74
CA SER A 198 5.95 42.60 -12.84
C SER A 198 7.43 42.91 -13.10
N GLY A 199 7.98 42.25 -14.12
CA GLY A 199 9.28 42.58 -14.70
C GLY A 199 9.25 44.00 -15.26
N GLY A 200 9.59 44.98 -14.42
CA GLY A 200 9.87 46.34 -14.81
C GLY A 200 11.19 46.39 -15.56
N SER A 201 11.11 46.40 -16.89
CA SER A 201 12.22 46.70 -17.79
C SER A 201 12.41 48.21 -17.93
N SER A 202 13.70 48.61 -17.92
CA SER A 202 14.31 49.81 -18.51
C SER A 202 14.35 51.12 -17.70
N SER A 203 15.58 51.51 -17.34
CA SER A 203 16.17 52.70 -17.99
C SER A 203 17.68 52.51 -18.18
N GLU A 204 18.06 52.41 -19.44
CA GLU A 204 19.41 52.62 -19.95
C GLU A 204 19.83 54.07 -19.65
N VAL A 205 21.02 54.25 -19.06
CA VAL A 205 21.78 55.50 -19.19
C VAL A 205 22.90 55.24 -20.18
N ALA A 206 22.69 55.69 -21.41
CA ALA A 206 23.73 55.91 -22.39
C ALA A 206 24.26 57.34 -22.23
N GLY A 207 25.59 57.51 -22.20
CA GLY A 207 26.22 58.82 -22.16
C GLY A 207 27.74 58.76 -22.17
N ARG A 208 28.31 58.58 -23.37
CA ARG A 208 29.73 58.74 -23.71
C ARG A 208 30.27 60.12 -23.30
N SER A 209 31.52 60.16 -22.84
CA SER A 209 32.69 60.81 -23.49
C SER A 209 33.85 60.97 -22.53
#